data_AF-A0A4Q9DFX6-F1
#
_entry.id   AF-A0A4Q9DFX6-F1
#
_cell.length_a   1.000
_cell.length_b   1.000
_cell.length_c   1.000
_cell.angle_alpha   90.00
_cell.angle_beta   90.00
_cell.angle_gamma   90.00
#
_symmetry.space_group_name_H-M   'P 1'
#
loop_
_entity.id
_entity.type
_entity.pdbx_description
1 polymer ?
#
loop_
_entity_poly.entity_id
_entity_poly.type
_entity_poly.pdbx_seq_one_letter_code
_entity_poly.pdbx_strand_id
1 'polypeptide(L)' 'MVKHNNKGNSLPIAKNEDVEFSADQADAADLKAAERADEADARQEGK' A
#
# COMPACT_ATOMS: atom_id res chain seq x y z
N MET A 1 44.66 18.71 -5.92
CA MET A 1 43.90 17.75 -5.08
C MET A 1 42.71 18.48 -4.46
N VAL A 2 41.56 18.48 -5.14
CA VAL A 2 40.34 19.16 -4.67
C VAL A 2 39.50 18.14 -3.91
N LYS A 3 39.28 18.38 -2.62
CA LYS A 3 38.45 17.54 -1.74
C LYS A 3 36.98 17.93 -1.94
N HIS A 4 36.21 17.05 -2.57
CA HIS A 4 34.76 17.19 -2.67
C HIS A 4 34.11 16.79 -1.34
N ASN A 5 33.65 17.78 -0.57
CA ASN A 5 32.82 17.54 0.62
C ASN A 5 31.40 17.18 0.18
N ASN A 6 31.16 15.90 -0.08
CA ASN A 6 29.83 15.37 -0.37
C ASN A 6 29.03 15.26 0.94
N LYS A 7 28.43 16.37 1.40
CA LYS A 7 27.41 16.33 2.46
C LYS A 7 26.18 15.67 1.87
N GLY A 8 26.08 14.35 2.06
CA GLY A 8 25.00 13.52 1.55
C GLY A 8 23.64 14.12 1.87
N ASN A 9 22.91 14.44 0.80
CA ASN A 9 21.53 14.89 0.85
C ASN A 9 20.65 13.68 1.22
N SER A 10 20.67 13.28 2.50
CA SER A 10 19.85 12.18 2.99
C SER A 10 18.40 12.65 3.11
N LEU A 11 17.70 12.65 1.97
CA LEU A 11 16.25 12.75 1.96
C LEU A 11 15.70 11.60 2.82
N PRO A 12 14.72 11.87 3.71
CA PRO A 12 14.14 10.82 4.54
C PRO A 12 13.53 9.76 3.62
N ILE A 13 14.06 8.54 3.71
CA ILE A 13 13.48 7.39 3.02
C ILE A 13 12.22 7.01 3.81
N ALA A 14 11.06 7.33 3.24
CA ALA A 14 9.79 6.85 3.79
C ALA A 14 9.77 5.32 3.68
N LYS A 15 9.61 4.66 4.83
CA LYS A 15 9.30 3.24 4.87
C LYS A 15 7.79 3.13 4.72
N ASN A 16 7.33 2.56 3.61
CA ASN A 16 5.93 2.19 3.52
C ASN A 16 5.73 0.98 4.44
N GLU A 17 4.85 1.14 5.42
CA GLU A 17 4.40 0.04 6.29
C GLU A 17 3.09 -0.51 5.72
N ASP A 18 2.88 -1.82 5.86
CA ASP A 18 1.65 -2.46 5.41
C ASP A 18 0.48 -1.91 6.24
N VAL A 19 -0.58 -1.51 5.54
CA VAL A 19 -1.79 -0.95 6.16
C VAL A 19 -2.85 -2.04 6.18
N GLU A 20 -3.23 -2.44 7.39
CA GLU A 20 -4.27 -3.44 7.61
C GLU A 20 -5.67 -2.86 7.36
N PHE A 21 -6.58 -3.71 6.89
CA PHE A 21 -7.97 -3.32 6.69
C PHE A 21 -8.67 -3.03 8.03
N SER A 22 -9.34 -1.88 8.13
CA SER A 22 -10.13 -1.49 9.31
C SER A 22 -11.61 -1.43 8.97
N ALA A 23 -12.38 -2.41 9.42
CA ALA A 23 -13.81 -2.50 9.16
C ALA A 23 -14.61 -1.33 9.78
N ASP A 24 -14.17 -0.81 10.92
CA ASP A 24 -14.84 0.30 11.62
C ASP A 24 -14.64 1.66 10.91
N GLN A 25 -13.62 1.75 10.06
CA GLN A 25 -13.33 2.93 9.24
C GLN A 25 -13.83 2.78 7.80
N ALA A 26 -14.22 1.57 7.41
CA ALA A 26 -14.68 1.26 6.07
C ALA A 26 -16.06 1.87 5.84
N ASP A 27 -16.19 2.62 4.74
CA ASP A 27 -17.47 3.12 4.30
C ASP A 27 -18.19 2.10 3.39
N ALA A 28 -19.40 2.45 2.93
CA ALA A 28 -20.18 1.56 2.08
C ALA A 28 -19.51 1.24 0.73
N ALA A 29 -18.65 2.14 0.23
CA ALA A 29 -17.90 1.92 -1.00
C ALA A 29 -16.74 0.96 -0.76
N ASP A 30 -16.04 1.09 0.37
CA ASP A 30 -14.95 0.18 0.78
C ASP A 30 -15.46 -1.26 0.90
N LEU A 31 -16.60 -1.45 1.58
CA LEU A 31 -17.22 -2.77 1.72
C LEU A 31 -17.61 -3.39 0.38
N LYS A 32 -18.14 -2.59 -0.54
CA LYS A 32 -18.51 -3.06 -1.89
C LYS A 32 -17.29 -3.37 -2.75
N ALA A 33 -16.17 -2.68 -2.52
CA ALA A 33 -14.92 -2.98 -3.20
C ALA A 33 -14.36 -4.33 -2.73
N ALA A 34 -14.40 -4.60 -1.42
CA ALA A 34 -14.01 -5.90 -0.85
C ALA A 34 -14.85 -7.05 -1.43
N GLU A 35 -16.18 -6.92 -1.44
CA GLU A 35 -17.08 -7.93 -2.02
C GLU A 35 -16.75 -8.22 -3.49
N ARG A 36 -16.48 -7.18 -4.29
CA ARG A 36 -16.10 -7.34 -5.70
C ARG A 36 -14.75 -8.02 -5.88
N ALA A 37 -13.80 -7.75 -4.98
CA ALA A 37 -12.48 -8.38 -5.00
C ALA A 37 -12.63 -9.88 -4.71
N ASP A 38 -13.37 -10.23 -3.66
CA ASP A 38 -13.66 -11.63 -3.30
C ASP A 38 -14.36 -12.38 -4.44
N GLU A 39 -15.35 -11.77 -5.09
CA GLU A 39 -15.99 -12.38 -6.26
C GLU A 39 -15.06 -12.54 -7.46
N ALA A 40 -14.12 -11.62 -7.67
CA ALA A 40 -13.16 -11.69 -8.76
C ALA A 40 -12.16 -12.82 -8.50
N ASP A 41 -11.66 -12.92 -7.28
CA ASP A 41 -10.76 -13.98 -6.84
C ASP A 41 -11.46 -15.34 -6.94
N ALA A 42 -12.71 -15.46 -6.49
CA ALA A 42 -13.50 -16.68 -6.64
C ALA A 42 -13.73 -17.10 -8.10
N ARG A 43 -13.77 -16.14 -9.05
CA ARG A 43 -13.81 -16.44 -10.50
C ARG A 43 -12.44 -16.89 -11.00
N GLN A 44 -11.36 -16.30 -10.49
CA GLN A 44 -9.98 -16.56 -10.92
C GLN A 44 -9.43 -17.88 -10.38
N GLU A 45 -9.78 -18.24 -9.15
CA GLU A 45 -9.41 -19.52 -8.53
C GLU A 45 -10.13 -20.72 -9.16
N GLY A 46 -11.14 -20.47 -10.02
CA GLY A 46 -11.83 -21.50 -10.78
C GLY A 46 -12.78 -22.32 -9.92
N LYS A 47 -14.08 -22.04 -10.05
CA LYS A 47 -15.05 -23.13 -9.91
C LYS A 47 -14.81 -24.22 -10.94
#